data_AF-A0A978UJD5-F1
#
_entry.id   AF-A0A978UJD5-F1
#
_cell.length_a   1.000
_cell.length_b   1.000
_cell.length_c   1.000
_cell.angle_alpha   90.00
_cell.angle_beta   90.00
_cell.angle_gamma   90.00
#
_symmetry.space_group_name_H-M   'P 1'
#
loop_
_entity.id
_entity.type
_entity.pdbx_description
1 polymer ?
#
loop_
_entity_poly.entity_id
_entity_poly.type
_entity_poly.pdbx_seq_one_letter_code
_entity_poly.pdbx_strand_id
1 'polypeptide(L)'
;MVYPGSEILWGFSYRALYGNSFIQLPPKLFNINDSRFKFVFCAVFVFKISRPETKIRFRFNFTTSMYSSVRGSFNYEDSCTLQVNNNSDHVIVRYATIDLRHVFGVNWSSVCRMVTGASFHVFMEQEKSVNWKIKQFGFELANTWGASNILKVKRPWN
;
A
#
# COMPACT_ATOMS: atom_id res chain seq x y z
N MET A 1 -4.24 6.01 -10.12
CA MET A 1 -3.80 6.16 -11.52
C MET A 1 -3.08 4.88 -11.93
N VAL A 2 -3.23 4.44 -13.18
CA VAL A 2 -2.47 3.34 -13.78
C VAL A 2 -1.89 3.81 -15.10
N TYR A 3 -0.63 3.49 -15.37
CA TYR A 3 0.05 3.85 -16.62
C TYR A 3 1.12 2.80 -17.00
N PRO A 4 1.51 2.70 -18.28
CA PRO A 4 2.60 1.81 -18.70
C PRO A 4 3.94 2.23 -18.08
N GLY A 5 4.71 1.26 -17.58
CA GLY A 5 6.03 1.52 -16.99
C GLY A 5 6.55 0.37 -16.15
N SER A 6 7.87 0.27 -16.03
CA SER A 6 8.57 -0.85 -15.37
C SER A 6 9.18 -0.49 -14.01
N GLU A 7 9.05 0.76 -13.56
CA GLU A 7 9.73 1.25 -12.36
C GLU A 7 8.78 2.01 -11.44
N ILE A 8 9.02 1.87 -10.14
CA ILE A 8 8.40 2.71 -9.12
C ILE A 8 8.98 4.13 -9.16
N LEU A 9 8.11 5.13 -9.00
CA LEU A 9 8.52 6.54 -8.98
C LEU A 9 9.56 6.82 -7.89
N TRP A 10 10.47 7.76 -8.15
CA TRP A 10 11.61 8.06 -7.26
C TRP A 10 11.25 8.61 -5.87
N GLY A 11 9.97 8.84 -5.56
CA GLY A 11 9.53 9.42 -4.28
C GLY A 11 9.20 8.46 -3.15
N PHE A 12 9.19 7.14 -3.38
CA PHE A 12 8.83 6.18 -2.34
C PHE A 12 10.03 5.88 -1.44
N SER A 13 9.93 6.20 -0.15
CA SER A 13 10.97 5.94 0.86
C SER A 13 11.05 4.46 1.22
N TYR A 14 9.92 3.75 1.15
CA TYR A 14 9.89 2.32 1.41
C TYR A 14 9.62 1.56 0.11
N ARG A 15 10.49 0.61 -0.20
CA ARG A 15 10.48 -0.15 -1.44
C ARG A 15 10.75 -1.61 -1.15
N ALA A 16 10.04 -2.48 -1.83
CA ALA A 16 10.29 -3.90 -1.84
C ALA A 16 10.40 -4.39 -3.28
N LEU A 17 11.40 -5.22 -3.51
CA LEU A 17 11.73 -5.79 -4.82
C LEU A 17 11.48 -7.31 -4.78
N TYR A 18 11.17 -7.87 -5.95
CA TYR A 18 11.31 -9.30 -6.25
C TYR A 18 10.68 -10.26 -5.21
N GLY A 19 9.37 -10.47 -5.26
CA GLY A 19 8.72 -11.59 -4.54
C GLY A 19 8.49 -11.36 -3.05
N ASN A 20 9.10 -10.35 -2.44
CA ASN A 20 8.57 -9.82 -1.19
C ASN A 20 7.19 -9.24 -1.47
N SER A 21 6.20 -9.66 -0.68
CA SER A 21 4.84 -9.13 -0.75
C SER A 21 4.57 -8.09 0.34
N PHE A 22 5.57 -7.76 1.18
CA PHE A 22 5.41 -6.83 2.29
C PHE A 22 6.61 -5.91 2.58
N ILE A 23 6.30 -4.77 3.18
CA ILE A 23 7.25 -3.78 3.71
C ILE A 23 7.03 -3.69 5.21
N GLN A 24 8.10 -3.80 5.99
CA GLN A 24 8.09 -3.44 7.41
C GLN A 24 8.22 -1.91 7.54
N LEU A 25 7.31 -1.31 8.28
CA LEU A 25 7.25 0.14 8.45
C LEU A 25 7.87 0.55 9.80
N PRO A 26 8.40 1.78 9.92
CA PRO A 26 9.05 2.23 11.15
C PRO A 26 8.05 2.36 12.31
N PRO A 27 8.54 2.40 13.56
CA PRO A 27 7.68 2.68 14.71
C PRO A 27 7.13 4.12 14.65
N LYS A 28 6.03 4.37 15.38
CA LYS A 28 5.44 5.72 15.59
C LYS A 28 4.98 6.47 14.33
N LEU A 29 4.42 5.75 13.35
CA LEU A 29 3.89 6.34 12.12
C LEU A 29 2.57 7.12 12.30
N PHE A 30 1.85 6.88 13.39
CA PHE A 30 0.47 7.33 13.53
C PHE A 30 0.37 8.63 14.31
N ASN A 31 -0.35 9.59 13.75
CA ASN A 31 -0.79 10.75 14.49
C ASN A 31 -1.97 10.35 15.38
N ILE A 32 -1.76 10.32 16.69
CA ILE A 32 -2.80 9.95 17.67
C ILE A 32 -3.96 10.97 17.76
N ASN A 33 -3.81 12.13 17.13
CA ASN A 33 -4.83 13.19 17.09
C ASN A 33 -5.67 13.16 15.80
N ASP A 34 -5.29 12.35 14.80
CA ASP A 34 -6.06 12.17 13.56
C ASP A 34 -6.20 10.69 13.27
N SER A 35 -7.44 10.18 13.30
CA SER A 35 -7.70 8.77 13.02
C SER A 35 -7.50 8.40 11.56
N ARG A 36 -7.27 9.37 10.67
CA ARG A 36 -7.03 9.13 9.24
C ARG A 36 -5.55 8.89 8.98
N PHE A 37 -5.19 7.65 8.74
CA PHE A 37 -3.85 7.30 8.30
C PHE A 37 -3.78 7.34 6.77
N LYS A 38 -3.15 8.40 6.24
CA LYS A 38 -3.06 8.67 4.80
C LYS A 38 -1.72 8.24 4.24
N PHE A 39 -1.73 7.52 3.14
CA PHE A 39 -0.53 7.05 2.47
C PHE A 39 -0.72 6.96 0.96
N VAL A 40 0.40 6.85 0.27
CA VAL A 40 0.48 6.53 -1.14
C VAL A 40 1.17 5.18 -1.25
N PHE A 41 0.65 4.30 -2.10
CA PHE A 41 1.41 3.13 -2.52
C PHE A 41 1.53 3.09 -4.03
N CYS A 42 2.59 2.44 -4.48
CA CYS A 42 2.87 2.19 -5.88
C CYS A 42 3.22 0.73 -6.08
N ALA A 43 2.78 0.12 -7.17
CA ALA A 43 3.20 -1.23 -7.52
C ALA A 43 3.43 -1.34 -9.03
N VAL A 44 4.50 -2.04 -9.39
CA VAL A 44 4.78 -2.44 -10.77
C VAL A 44 4.33 -3.89 -10.92
N PHE A 45 3.44 -4.13 -11.88
CA PHE A 45 2.95 -5.46 -12.20
C PHE A 45 2.99 -5.71 -13.70
N VAL A 46 2.99 -6.99 -14.06
CA VAL A 46 2.91 -7.47 -15.44
C VAL A 46 1.72 -8.40 -15.55
N PHE A 47 0.92 -8.22 -16.60
CA PHE A 47 -0.10 -9.19 -17.01
C PHE A 47 0.44 -10.05 -18.14
N LYS A 48 0.14 -11.35 -18.13
CA LYS A 48 0.48 -12.30 -19.20
C LYS A 48 -0.71 -12.66 -20.07
N ILE A 49 -1.93 -12.41 -19.60
CA ILE A 49 -3.17 -12.67 -20.33
C ILE A 49 -4.09 -11.47 -20.17
N SER A 50 -4.64 -10.98 -21.27
CA SER A 50 -5.70 -9.98 -21.29
C SER A 50 -6.95 -10.55 -20.63
N ARG A 51 -7.26 -10.10 -19.42
CA ARG A 51 -8.56 -10.33 -18.77
C ARG A 51 -9.22 -8.99 -18.47
N PRO A 52 -10.55 -8.92 -18.56
CA PRO A 52 -11.24 -7.65 -18.52
C PRO A 52 -11.06 -6.94 -17.17
N GLU A 53 -10.96 -7.66 -16.06
CA GLU A 53 -10.85 -7.07 -14.71
C GLU A 53 -9.97 -7.89 -13.78
N THR A 54 -8.99 -7.23 -13.15
CA THR A 54 -8.18 -7.84 -12.09
C THR A 54 -8.25 -7.03 -10.80
N LYS A 55 -8.43 -7.70 -9.66
CA LYS A 55 -8.44 -7.06 -8.34
C LYS A 55 -7.07 -7.13 -7.67
N ILE A 56 -6.50 -5.96 -7.42
CA ILE A 56 -5.35 -5.78 -6.52
C ILE A 56 -5.89 -5.59 -5.12
N ARG A 57 -5.38 -6.36 -4.15
CA ARG A 57 -5.66 -6.21 -2.73
C ARG A 57 -4.42 -5.68 -2.02
N PHE A 58 -4.64 -4.92 -0.97
CA PHE A 58 -3.58 -4.57 -0.06
C PHE A 58 -4.06 -4.75 1.36
N ARG A 59 -3.13 -5.13 2.23
CA ARG A 59 -3.39 -5.35 3.65
C ARG A 59 -2.38 -4.61 4.49
N PHE A 60 -2.87 -3.93 5.51
CA PHE A 60 -2.08 -3.35 6.58
C PHE A 60 -2.24 -4.22 7.80
N ASN A 61 -1.14 -4.75 8.34
CA ASN A 61 -1.16 -5.50 9.59
C ASN A 61 -0.50 -4.66 10.68
N PHE A 62 -1.10 -4.61 11.87
CA PHE A 62 -0.55 -3.89 13.01
C PHE A 62 -0.16 -4.87 14.12
N THR A 63 1.04 -4.68 14.64
CA THR A 63 1.53 -5.40 15.83
C THR A 63 1.48 -4.45 17.02
N THR A 64 0.88 -4.90 18.12
CA THR A 64 0.79 -4.11 19.36
C THR A 64 1.47 -4.83 20.52
N SER A 65 1.83 -4.06 21.55
CA SER A 65 2.32 -4.55 22.85
C SER A 65 1.20 -4.92 23.83
N MET A 66 -0.07 -4.89 23.40
CA MET A 66 -1.18 -5.29 24.26
C MET A 66 -1.07 -6.75 24.68
N TYR A 67 -1.52 -7.05 25.90
CA TYR A 67 -1.58 -8.40 26.44
C TYR A 67 -2.34 -9.35 25.48
N SER A 68 -1.89 -10.59 25.41
CA SER A 68 -2.40 -11.62 24.48
C SER A 68 -3.92 -11.83 24.58
N SER A 69 -4.52 -11.64 25.75
CA SER A 69 -5.98 -11.73 25.98
C SER A 69 -6.80 -10.62 25.32
N VAL A 70 -6.16 -9.49 24.95
CA VAL A 70 -6.76 -8.32 24.28
C VAL A 70 -6.22 -8.17 22.85
N ARG A 71 -5.36 -9.10 22.43
CA ARG A 71 -4.64 -9.04 21.15
C ARG A 71 -5.57 -9.44 20.00
N GLY A 72 -6.43 -8.53 19.57
CA GLY A 72 -7.11 -8.64 18.28
C GLY A 72 -6.09 -8.62 17.14
N SER A 73 -6.35 -9.39 16.08
CA SER A 73 -5.59 -9.28 14.83
C SER A 73 -5.98 -7.97 14.14
N PHE A 74 -5.32 -6.88 14.50
CA PHE A 74 -5.59 -5.59 13.87
C PHE A 74 -5.06 -5.59 12.44
N ASN A 75 -5.97 -5.64 11.49
CA ASN A 75 -5.65 -5.54 10.09
C ASN A 75 -6.67 -4.68 9.35
N TYR A 76 -6.21 -4.02 8.30
CA TYR A 76 -7.04 -3.32 7.34
C TYR A 76 -6.80 -3.94 5.99
N GLU A 77 -7.86 -4.19 5.23
CA GLU A 77 -7.75 -4.68 3.87
C GLU A 77 -8.66 -3.90 2.94
N ASP A 78 -8.15 -3.59 1.75
CA ASP A 78 -8.90 -2.89 0.71
C ASP A 78 -8.39 -3.37 -0.66
N SER A 79 -9.17 -3.09 -1.71
CA SER A 79 -8.90 -3.56 -3.05
C SER A 79 -9.17 -2.48 -4.11
N CYS A 80 -8.55 -2.61 -5.27
CA CYS A 80 -8.96 -1.93 -6.50
C CYS A 80 -9.08 -2.93 -7.63
N THR A 81 -10.14 -2.77 -8.42
CA THR A 81 -10.23 -3.38 -9.73
C THR A 81 -9.49 -2.54 -10.76
N LEU A 82 -8.69 -3.20 -11.59
CA LEU A 82 -8.01 -2.61 -12.73
C LEU A 82 -8.44 -3.32 -14.02
N GLN A 83 -8.69 -2.52 -15.05
CA GLN A 83 -8.81 -3.00 -16.42
C GLN A 83 -7.52 -2.62 -17.14
N VAL A 84 -6.72 -3.61 -17.52
CA VAL A 84 -5.44 -3.38 -18.19
C VAL A 84 -5.32 -4.36 -19.35
N ASN A 85 -5.23 -3.81 -20.55
CA ASN A 85 -5.07 -4.56 -21.77
C ASN A 85 -3.64 -4.34 -22.26
N ASN A 86 -2.72 -5.25 -21.93
CA ASN A 86 -1.45 -5.52 -22.64
C ASN A 86 -0.48 -6.34 -21.79
N ASN A 87 0.38 -7.11 -22.46
CA ASN A 87 1.43 -7.92 -21.84
C ASN A 87 2.68 -7.10 -21.43
N SER A 88 2.50 -5.81 -21.11
CA SER A 88 3.58 -4.91 -20.69
C SER A 88 3.55 -4.63 -19.19
N ASP A 89 4.66 -4.10 -18.69
CA ASP A 89 4.73 -3.61 -17.32
C ASP A 89 3.83 -2.38 -17.15
N HIS A 90 3.14 -2.33 -16.02
CA HIS A 90 2.28 -1.23 -15.65
C HIS A 90 2.53 -0.84 -14.21
N VAL A 91 2.40 0.46 -13.95
CA VAL A 91 2.54 1.06 -12.64
C VAL A 91 1.16 1.52 -12.16
N ILE A 92 0.74 1.04 -11.00
CA ILE A 92 -0.37 1.64 -10.24
C ILE A 92 0.22 2.59 -9.21
N VAL A 93 -0.39 3.78 -9.08
CA VAL A 93 -0.20 4.69 -7.95
C VAL A 93 -1.57 4.95 -7.33
N ARG A 94 -1.71 4.69 -6.04
CA ARG A 94 -2.97 4.89 -5.29
C ARG A 94 -2.72 5.66 -4.00
N TYR A 95 -3.52 6.69 -3.82
CA TYR A 95 -3.69 7.39 -2.56
C TYR A 95 -4.77 6.65 -1.77
N ALA A 96 -4.48 6.32 -0.52
CA ALA A 96 -5.38 5.61 0.36
C ALA A 96 -5.43 6.26 1.73
N THR A 97 -6.55 6.10 2.41
CA THR A 97 -6.75 6.54 3.79
C THR A 97 -7.35 5.39 4.57
N ILE A 98 -6.72 5.00 5.66
CA ILE A 98 -7.27 4.05 6.63
C ILE A 98 -7.93 4.86 7.75
N ASP A 99 -9.18 4.58 8.06
CA ASP A 99 -9.79 5.04 9.31
C ASP A 99 -9.41 4.09 10.44
N LEU A 100 -8.50 4.56 11.31
CA LEU A 100 -8.01 3.79 12.45
C LEU A 100 -9.10 3.49 13.48
N ARG A 101 -10.22 4.24 13.49
CA ARG A 101 -11.41 3.92 14.30
C ARG A 101 -12.07 2.62 13.85
N HIS A 102 -12.08 2.37 12.55
CA HIS A 102 -12.62 1.13 12.01
C HIS A 102 -11.75 -0.07 12.38
N VAL A 103 -10.43 0.11 12.37
CA VAL A 103 -9.45 -0.97 12.66
C VAL A 103 -9.36 -1.27 14.16
N PHE A 104 -9.24 -0.23 14.98
CA PHE A 104 -8.94 -0.37 16.41
C PHE A 104 -10.17 -0.12 17.32
N GLY A 105 -11.32 0.22 16.75
CA GLY A 105 -12.56 0.49 17.47
C GLY A 105 -12.54 1.81 18.25
N VAL A 106 -13.43 1.90 19.25
CA VAL A 106 -13.62 3.12 20.07
C VAL A 106 -12.35 3.58 20.78
N ASN A 107 -11.45 2.65 21.10
CA ASN A 107 -10.19 2.91 21.80
C ASN A 107 -9.00 3.14 20.87
N TRP A 108 -9.24 3.48 19.59
CA TRP A 108 -8.21 3.55 18.57
C TRP A 108 -6.98 4.36 18.97
N SER A 109 -7.14 5.50 19.62
CA SER A 109 -6.04 6.39 20.00
C SER A 109 -5.12 5.74 21.05
N SER A 110 -5.68 4.97 21.98
CA SER A 110 -4.92 4.19 22.96
C SER A 110 -4.20 3.04 22.30
N VAL A 111 -4.87 2.32 21.39
CA VAL A 111 -4.26 1.20 20.64
C VAL A 111 -3.10 1.71 19.78
N CYS A 112 -3.25 2.86 19.10
CA CYS A 112 -2.19 3.49 18.31
C CYS A 112 -0.92 3.75 19.12
N ARG A 113 -1.03 4.16 20.39
CA ARG A 113 0.12 4.37 21.29
C ARG A 113 0.85 3.07 21.62
N MET A 114 0.15 1.94 21.52
CA MET A 114 0.68 0.60 21.79
C MET A 114 1.11 -0.14 20.52
N VAL A 115 0.98 0.47 19.33
CA VAL A 115 1.49 -0.13 18.09
C VAL A 115 3.01 -0.14 18.12
N THR A 116 3.59 -1.34 18.09
CA THR A 116 5.04 -1.57 18.10
C THR A 116 5.59 -1.86 16.70
N GLY A 117 4.73 -2.20 15.74
CA GLY A 117 5.12 -2.38 14.36
C GLY A 117 3.93 -2.40 13.41
N ALA A 118 4.21 -2.18 12.14
CA ALA A 118 3.22 -2.37 11.08
C ALA A 118 3.88 -2.92 9.82
N SER A 119 3.13 -3.72 9.08
CA SER A 119 3.55 -4.18 7.76
C SER A 119 2.48 -3.87 6.71
N PHE A 120 2.95 -3.45 5.54
CA PHE A 120 2.10 -3.19 4.38
C PHE A 120 2.31 -4.27 3.35
N HIS A 121 1.24 -4.94 2.93
CA HIS A 121 1.25 -6.05 2.00
C HIS A 121 0.45 -5.72 0.75
N VAL A 122 0.95 -6.08 -0.42
CA VAL A 122 0.20 -6.00 -1.69
C VAL A 122 0.16 -7.39 -2.31
N PHE A 123 -1.03 -7.84 -2.66
CA PHE A 123 -1.28 -9.16 -3.25
C PHE A 123 -2.51 -9.09 -4.16
N MET A 124 -2.82 -10.16 -4.89
CA MET A 124 -4.03 -10.19 -5.72
C MET A 124 -4.87 -11.40 -5.38
N GLU A 125 -6.16 -11.28 -5.66
CA GLU A 125 -7.16 -12.29 -5.27
C GLU A 125 -7.02 -13.63 -6.04
N GLN A 126 -6.32 -13.66 -7.18
CA GLN A 126 -6.17 -14.85 -8.03
C GLN A 126 -4.70 -15.24 -8.28
N GLU A 127 -3.95 -15.45 -7.21
CA GLU A 127 -2.57 -15.96 -7.25
C GLU A 127 -2.46 -17.38 -7.88
N LYS A 128 -3.58 -18.12 -7.98
CA LYS A 128 -3.63 -19.47 -8.57
C LYS A 128 -3.55 -19.52 -10.10
N SER A 129 -3.59 -18.37 -10.79
CA SER A 129 -3.38 -18.32 -12.25
C SER A 129 -2.06 -17.63 -12.54
N VAL A 130 -1.16 -18.30 -13.27
CA VAL A 130 0.24 -17.94 -13.60
C VAL A 130 0.39 -16.65 -14.44
N ASN A 131 -0.67 -15.85 -14.49
CA ASN A 131 -0.95 -14.84 -15.49
C ASN A 131 -0.54 -13.43 -15.07
N TRP A 132 0.06 -13.23 -13.91
CA TRP A 132 0.55 -11.93 -13.48
C TRP A 132 1.66 -12.04 -12.44
N LYS A 133 2.41 -10.96 -12.23
CA LYS A 133 3.50 -10.87 -11.24
C LYS A 133 3.67 -9.43 -10.75
N ILE A 134 3.66 -9.21 -9.43
CA ILE A 134 4.18 -7.97 -8.83
C ILE A 134 5.71 -8.04 -8.91
N LYS A 135 6.31 -7.09 -9.61
CA LYS A 135 7.77 -6.98 -9.74
C LYS A 135 8.37 -6.18 -8.59
N GLN A 136 7.71 -5.08 -8.24
CA GLN A 136 8.17 -4.09 -7.27
C GLN A 136 6.96 -3.40 -6.66
N PHE A 137 7.09 -2.92 -5.43
CA PHE A 137 6.12 -1.98 -4.88
C PHE A 137 6.79 -1.05 -3.87
N GLY A 138 6.13 0.07 -3.61
CA GLY A 138 6.57 1.08 -2.68
C GLY A 138 5.44 1.67 -1.87
N PHE A 139 5.81 2.25 -0.74
CA PHE A 139 4.92 2.87 0.24
C PHE A 139 5.52 4.21 0.68
N GLU A 140 4.68 5.23 0.84
CA GLU A 140 5.04 6.52 1.41
C GLU A 140 3.87 7.10 2.20
N LEU A 141 4.15 7.84 3.27
CA LEU A 141 3.11 8.61 3.95
C LEU A 141 2.66 9.81 3.10
N ALA A 142 1.36 10.11 3.09
CA ALA A 142 0.85 11.16 2.21
C ALA A 142 1.31 12.58 2.62
N ASN A 143 1.58 12.79 3.90
CA ASN A 143 2.11 14.05 4.43
C ASN A 143 3.58 14.29 4.08
N THR A 144 4.36 13.24 3.79
CA THR A 144 5.76 13.35 3.37
C THR A 144 5.91 13.39 1.84
N TRP A 145 4.99 12.75 1.10
CA TRP A 145 4.98 12.74 -0.36
C TRP A 145 4.84 14.14 -1.01
N GLY A 146 4.17 15.08 -0.34
CA GLY A 146 4.04 16.48 -0.79
C GLY A 146 5.15 17.42 -0.30
N ALA A 147 5.92 17.01 0.72
CA ALA A 147 7.04 17.78 1.26
C ALA A 147 8.37 17.45 0.57
N SER A 148 8.49 16.25 -0.01
CA SER A 148 9.56 15.95 -0.96
C SER A 148 9.21 16.55 -2.32
N ASN A 149 10.11 17.39 -2.83
CA ASN A 149 10.00 18.20 -4.06
C ASN A 149 9.73 17.44 -5.39
N ILE A 150 8.66 16.66 -5.50
CA ILE A 150 8.31 15.85 -6.68
C ILE A 150 7.26 16.54 -7.56
N LEU A 151 6.89 17.79 -7.24
CA LEU A 151 6.29 18.70 -8.23
C LEU A 151 7.30 19.20 -9.28
N LYS A 152 8.53 18.67 -9.30
CA LYS A 152 9.48 18.79 -10.42
C LYS A 152 9.50 17.57 -11.35
N VAL A 153 8.49 16.69 -11.31
CA VAL A 153 8.19 15.89 -12.51
C VAL A 153 7.60 16.87 -13.51
N LYS A 154 8.46 17.41 -14.39
CA LYS A 154 8.05 18.06 -15.63
C LYS A 154 6.91 17.23 -16.20
N ARG A 155 5.72 17.83 -16.34
CA ARG A 155 4.68 17.27 -17.19
C ARG A 155 5.35 16.99 -18.53
N PRO A 156 5.49 15.73 -18.98
CA PRO A 156 5.63 15.55 -20.41
C PRO A 156 4.22 15.78 -20.98
N TRP A 157 4.16 16.47 -22.13
CA TRP A 157 2.97 16.71 -22.93
C TRP A 157 2.12 17.96 -22.54
N ASN A 158 2.51 19.10 -23.13
CA ASN A 158 1.57 19.89 -23.94
C ASN A 158 1.36 19.16 -25.26
#